data_AF-A0A3B9F404-F1
#
_entry.id   AF-A0A3B9F404-F1
#
_cell.length_a   1.000
_cell.length_b   1.000
_cell.length_c   1.000
_cell.angle_alpha   90.00
_cell.angle_beta   90.00
_cell.angle_gamma   90.00
#
_symmetry.space_group_name_H-M   'P 1'
#
loop_
_entity.id
_entity.type
_entity.pdbx_description
1 polymer ?
#
loop_
_entity_poly.entity_id
_entity_poly.type
_entity_poly.pdbx_seq_one_letter_code
_entity_poly.pdbx_strand_id
1 'polypeptide(L)' 'FLDFMSDILKSSSCVNRGVYNQDFVQKVIDRPEHYMTALNGSRLWHLALLEYWLQTNIDG' A
#
# COMPACT_ATOMS: atom_id res chain seq x y z
N PHE A 1 -1.32 -8.67 8.40
CA PHE A 1 -0.38 -7.58 8.06
C PHE A 1 -0.44 -7.19 6.60
N LEU A 2 -0.22 -8.11 5.66
CA LEU A 2 -0.29 -7.80 4.24
C LEU A 2 -1.69 -7.36 3.78
N ASP A 3 -2.73 -8.01 4.31
CA ASP A 3 -4.13 -7.64 4.06
C ASP A 3 -4.43 -6.20 4.49
N PHE A 4 -4.07 -5.83 5.72
CA PHE A 4 -4.18 -4.45 6.23
C PHE A 4 -3.43 -3.42 5.38
N MET A 5 -2.20 -3.73 4.95
CA MET A 5 -1.44 -2.84 4.07
C MET A 5 -2.06 -2.73 2.67
N SER A 6 -2.62 -3.83 2.18
CA SER A 6 -3.31 -3.88 0.89
C SER A 6 -4.60 -3.08 0.92
N ASP A 7 -5.32 -3.12 2.03
CA ASP A 7 -6.55 -2.36 2.27
C ASP A 7 -6.28 -0.85 2.26
N ILE A 8 -5.24 -0.39 2.98
CA ILE A 8 -4.81 1.01 2.97
C ILE A 8 -4.45 1.49 1.55
N LEU A 9 -3.68 0.67 0.82
CA LEU A 9 -3.23 1.02 -0.54
C LEU A 9 -4.35 0.89 -1.59
N LYS A 10 -5.41 0.12 -1.33
CA LYS A 10 -6.62 0.02 -2.16
C LYS A 10 -7.71 1.02 -1.76
N SER A 11 -7.50 1.77 -0.68
CA SER A 11 -8.47 2.75 -0.19
C SER A 11 -8.79 3.78 -1.27
N SER A 12 -10.05 4.23 -1.28
CA SER A 12 -10.54 5.28 -2.16
C SER A 12 -9.69 6.54 -2.09
N SER A 13 -9.17 6.90 -0.90
CA SER A 13 -8.29 8.06 -0.72
C SER A 13 -6.97 7.90 -1.47
N CYS A 14 -6.36 6.71 -1.43
CA CYS A 14 -5.12 6.39 -2.15
C CYS A 14 -5.32 6.51 -3.68
N VAL A 15 -6.44 5.96 -4.18
CA VAL A 15 -6.82 6.00 -5.60
C VAL A 15 -7.10 7.43 -6.04
N ASN A 16 -7.87 8.19 -5.27
CA ASN A 16 -8.23 9.57 -5.58
C ASN A 16 -7.01 10.48 -5.59
N ARG A 17 -6.07 10.26 -4.66
CA ARG A 17 -4.83 11.01 -4.52
C ARG A 17 -3.85 10.75 -5.67
N GLY A 18 -3.89 9.57 -6.32
CA GLY A 18 -3.06 9.25 -7.49
C GLY A 18 -1.55 9.25 -7.24
N VAL A 19 -1.11 9.19 -5.96
CA VAL A 19 0.31 9.21 -5.56
C VAL A 19 1.02 7.90 -5.88
N TYR A 20 0.29 6.79 -5.85
CA TYR A 20 0.84 5.46 -6.14
C TYR A 20 0.35 4.95 -7.49
N ASN A 21 1.22 4.22 -8.18
CA ASN A 21 0.84 3.55 -9.41
C ASN A 21 -0.07 2.36 -9.06
N GLN A 22 -1.37 2.50 -9.38
CA GLN A 22 -2.40 1.50 -9.10
C GLN A 22 -2.12 0.15 -9.75
N ASP A 23 -1.56 0.12 -10.95
CA ASP A 23 -1.15 -1.14 -11.62
C ASP A 23 -0.03 -1.85 -10.84
N PHE A 24 0.92 -1.08 -10.31
CA PHE A 24 1.99 -1.61 -9.48
C PHE A 24 1.45 -2.11 -8.13
N VAL A 25 0.61 -1.34 -7.46
CA VAL A 25 -0.05 -1.73 -6.20
C VAL A 25 -0.85 -3.01 -6.40
N GLN A 26 -1.65 -3.08 -7.46
CA GLN A 26 -2.46 -4.25 -7.79
C GLN A 26 -1.59 -5.48 -8.07
N LYS A 27 -0.49 -5.35 -8.84
CA LYS A 27 0.46 -6.45 -9.08
C LYS A 27 1.11 -6.98 -7.81
N VAL A 28 1.43 -6.09 -6.88
CA VAL A 28 2.07 -6.47 -5.61
C VAL A 28 1.07 -7.14 -4.67
N ILE A 29 -0.19 -6.70 -4.66
CA ILE A 29 -1.27 -7.33 -3.89
C ILE A 29 -1.72 -8.67 -4.50
N ASP A 30 -1.70 -8.79 -5.83
CA ASP A 30 -2.09 -10.00 -6.56
C ASP A 30 -1.04 -11.11 -6.45
N ARG A 31 0.25 -10.75 -6.36
CA ARG A 31 1.35 -11.71 -6.21
C ARG A 31 2.18 -11.51 -4.95
N PRO A 32 1.56 -11.55 -3.76
CA PRO A 32 2.26 -11.23 -2.52
C PRO A 32 3.39 -12.22 -2.23
N GLU A 33 3.27 -13.49 -2.65
CA GLU A 33 4.30 -14.54 -2.54
C GLU A 33 5.60 -14.22 -3.29
N HIS A 34 5.52 -13.58 -4.46
CA HIS A 34 6.71 -13.20 -5.26
C HIS A 34 7.40 -11.96 -4.69
N TYR A 35 6.64 -11.10 -4.00
CA TYR A 35 7.16 -9.91 -3.35
C TYR A 35 7.48 -10.14 -1.87
N MET A 36 7.16 -11.30 -1.28
CA MET A 36 7.54 -11.70 0.07
C MET A 36 8.87 -12.47 0.06
N THR A 37 9.99 -11.77 0.05
CA THR A 37 11.25 -12.34 0.57
C THR A 37 11.35 -12.09 2.08
N ALA A 38 12.20 -12.84 2.77
CA ALA A 38 12.30 -12.87 4.24
C ALA A 38 12.55 -11.51 4.95
N LEU A 39 12.87 -10.44 4.20
CA LEU A 39 13.03 -9.06 4.68
C LEU A 39 12.16 -8.02 3.90
N ASN A 40 11.33 -8.45 2.94
CA ASN A 40 10.59 -7.58 2.00
C ASN A 40 9.34 -6.90 2.58
N GLY A 41 9.02 -7.11 3.86
CA GLY A 41 7.96 -6.32 4.52
C GLY A 41 8.21 -4.83 4.38
N SER A 42 9.48 -4.38 4.46
CA SER A 42 9.84 -2.96 4.55
C SER A 42 9.28 -2.10 3.41
N ARG A 43 9.32 -2.51 2.13
CA ARG A 43 8.84 -1.64 1.03
C ARG A 43 7.32 -1.47 1.03
N LEU A 44 6.58 -2.58 1.14
CA LEU A 44 5.12 -2.52 1.19
C LEU A 44 4.65 -1.80 2.47
N TRP A 45 5.36 -2.04 3.57
CA TRP A 45 5.08 -1.42 4.86
C TRP A 45 5.38 0.07 4.86
N HIS A 46 6.47 0.53 4.21
CA HIS A 46 6.73 1.96 4.04
C HIS A 46 5.67 2.63 3.16
N LEU A 47 5.22 1.97 2.09
CA LEU A 47 4.15 2.49 1.22
C LEU A 47 2.83 2.61 1.99
N ALA A 48 2.42 1.55 2.69
CA ALA A 48 1.21 1.55 3.48
C ALA A 48 1.27 2.51 4.67
N LEU A 49 2.43 2.64 5.34
CA LEU A 49 2.63 3.59 6.43
C LEU A 49 2.54 5.04 5.94
N LEU A 50 3.15 5.34 4.79
CA LEU A 50 3.08 6.67 4.20
C LEU A 50 1.64 7.01 3.81
N GLU A 51 0.92 6.09 3.17
CA GLU A 51 -0.48 6.29 2.83
C GLU A 51 -1.38 6.43 4.06
N TYR A 52 -1.14 5.62 5.09
CA TYR A 52 -1.84 5.76 6.37
C TYR A 52 -1.59 7.13 7.02
N TRP A 53 -0.35 7.64 6.95
CA TRP A 53 -0.03 8.97 7.43
C TRP A 53 -0.74 10.06 6.63
N LEU A 54 -0.81 9.91 5.30
CA LEU A 54 -1.53 10.84 4.42
C LEU A 54 -3.03 10.83 4.70
N GLN A 55 -3.66 9.66 4.82
CA GLN A 55 -5.07 9.57 5.19
C GLN A 55 -5.34 10.20 6.57
N THR A 56 -4.45 9.98 7.54
CA THR A 56 -4.63 10.53 8.89
C THR A 56 -4.43 12.05 8.95
N ASN A 57 -3.49 12.63 8.19
CA ASN A 57 -3.11 14.04 8.31
C ASN A 57 -3.69 14.93 7.20
N ILE A 58 -4.11 14.35 6.07
CA ILE A 58 -4.58 15.09 4.89
C ILE A 58 -6.05 14.81 4.57
N ASP A 59 -6.56 13.59 4.82
CA ASP A 59 -8.01 13.28 4.70
C ASP A 59 -8.77 13.46 6.03
N GLY A 60 -8.05 13.65 7.15
CA GLY A 60 -8.59 13.81 8.50
C GLY A 60 -9.05 15.23 8.85
#